data_AF-A0A0F6R2M7-F1
#
_entry.id   AF-A0A0F6R2M7-F1
#
_cell.length_a   1.000
_cell.length_b   1.000
_cell.length_c   1.000
_cell.angle_alpha   90.00
_cell.angle_beta   90.00
_cell.angle_gamma   90.00
#
_symmetry.space_group_name_H-M   'P 1'
#
loop_
_entity.id
_entity.type
_entity.pdbx_description
1 polymer ?
#
loop_
_entity_poly.entity_id
_entity_poly.type
_entity_poly.pdbx_seq_one_letter_code
_entity_poly.pdbx_strand_id
1 'polypeptide(L)' 'MSTAAIFMMILFIVVIWGGLVVTIIHLQRHPDEQSGDLGTAEYATDEVLIQQEIHS' A
#
# COMPACT_ATOMS: atom_id res chain seq x y z
N MET A 1 -0.19 34.99 -17.65
CA MET A 1 0.16 33.70 -17.01
C MET A 1 1.55 33.32 -17.48
N SER A 2 2.54 33.19 -16.58
CA SER A 2 3.92 32.88 -16.99
C SER A 2 4.06 31.39 -17.30
N THR A 3 4.83 31.06 -18.34
CA THR A 3 5.14 29.68 -18.70
C THR A 3 5.75 28.90 -17.53
N ALA A 4 6.59 29.58 -16.74
CA ALA A 4 7.16 29.01 -15.52
C ALA A 4 6.10 28.58 -14.49
N ALA A 5 5.04 29.36 -14.30
CA ALA A 5 3.96 29.02 -13.37
C ALA A 5 3.20 27.75 -13.78
N ILE A 6 2.98 27.56 -15.09
CA ILE A 6 2.30 26.37 -15.62
C ILE A 6 3.14 25.12 -15.36
N PHE A 7 4.45 25.18 -15.60
CA PHE A 7 5.34 24.04 -15.32
C PHE A 7 5.36 23.67 -13.84
N MET A 8 5.44 24.67 -12.96
CA MET A 8 5.41 24.42 -11.51
C MET A 8 4.08 23.82 -11.07
N MET A 9 2.96 24.28 -11.63
CA MET A 9 1.64 23.73 -11.34
C MET A 9 1.55 22.25 -11.74
N ILE A 10 1.99 21.90 -12.95
CA ILE A 10 2.00 20.50 -13.43
C ILE A 10 2.93 19.64 -12.56
N LEU A 11 4.12 20.13 -12.23
CA LEU A 11 5.07 19.43 -11.37
C LEU A 11 4.42 19.07 -10.03
N PHE A 12 3.78 20.03 -9.36
CA PHE A 12 3.12 19.79 -8.08
C PHE A 12 1.98 18.78 -8.19
N ILE A 13 1.16 18.86 -9.25
CA ILE A 13 0.09 17.90 -9.51
C ILE A 13 0.69 16.49 -9.66
N VAL A 14 1.73 16.32 -10.46
CA VAL A 14 2.37 15.02 -10.68
C VAL A 14 3.04 14.49 -9.42
N VAL A 15 3.70 15.33 -8.62
CA VAL A 15 4.36 14.89 -7.39
C VAL A 15 3.34 14.43 -6.35
N ILE A 16 2.29 15.23 -6.10
CA ILE A 16 1.27 14.91 -5.09
C ILE A 16 0.45 13.70 -5.52
N TRP A 17 -0.11 13.74 -6.73
CA TRP A 17 -1.03 12.70 -7.20
C TRP A 17 -0.29 11.49 -7.75
N GLY A 18 0.80 11.68 -8.47
CA GLY A 18 1.61 10.57 -8.99
C GLY A 18 2.25 9.77 -7.87
N GLY A 19 2.81 10.44 -6.86
CA GLY A 19 3.30 9.77 -5.65
C GLY A 19 2.21 8.93 -4.99
N LEU A 20 1.05 9.53 -4.72
CA LEU A 20 -0.08 8.85 -4.07
C LEU A 20 -0.57 7.62 -4.86
N VAL A 21 -0.78 7.76 -6.17
CA VAL A 21 -1.26 6.66 -7.02
C VAL A 21 -0.26 5.51 -7.04
N VAL A 22 1.04 5.81 -7.16
CA VAL A 22 2.10 4.78 -7.12
C VAL A 22 2.07 4.02 -5.81
N THR A 23 1.94 4.70 -4.67
CA THR A 23 1.90 4.05 -3.35
C THR A 23 0.67 3.17 -3.18
N ILE A 24 -0.50 3.63 -3.64
CA ILE A 24 -1.74 2.82 -3.60
C ILE A 24 -1.56 1.55 -4.43
N ILE A 25 -1.04 1.67 -5.66
CA ILE A 25 -0.79 0.50 -6.53
C ILE A 25 0.23 -0.44 -5.89
N HIS A 26 1.27 0.11 -5.25
CA HIS A 26 2.29 -0.69 -4.58
C HIS A 26 1.70 -1.53 -3.45
N LEU A 27 0.89 -0.91 -2.59
CA LEU A 27 0.23 -1.57 -1.46
C LEU A 27 -0.81 -2.61 -1.91
N GLN A 28 -1.59 -2.32 -2.95
CA GLN A 28 -2.52 -3.31 -3.52
C GLN A 28 -1.82 -4.55 -4.07
N ARG A 29 -0.61 -4.38 -4.61
CA ARG A 29 0.18 -5.49 -5.17
C ARG A 29 0.96 -6.27 -4.11
N HIS A 30 1.31 -5.62 -3.00
CA HIS A 30 2.03 -6.21 -1.88
C HIS A 30 1.20 -5.99 -0.62
N PRO A 31 0.09 -6.73 -0.45
CA PRO A 31 -0.70 -6.66 0.77
C PRO A 31 0.18 -7.00 1.98
N ASP A 32 -0.04 -6.32 3.10
CA ASP A 32 0.80 -6.43 4.30
C ASP A 32 0.82 -7.86 4.87
N GLU A 33 -0.22 -8.65 4.62
CA GLU A 33 -0.32 -10.08 4.96
C GLU A 33 0.79 -10.93 4.29
N GLN A 34 1.30 -10.49 3.15
CA GLN A 34 2.39 -11.16 2.42
C GLN A 34 3.76 -10.54 2.71
N SER A 35 3.81 -9.49 3.53
CA SER A 35 5.00 -8.64 3.71
C SER A 35 5.50 -8.69 5.16
N GLY A 36 6.73 -9.16 5.37
CA GLY A 36 7.38 -9.18 6.69
C GLY A 36 7.28 -10.52 7.43
N ASP A 37 7.78 -10.55 8.68
CA ASP A 37 7.91 -11.75 9.54
C ASP A 37 6.56 -12.46 9.80
N LEU A 38 5.47 -11.68 9.81
CA LEU A 38 4.10 -12.18 10.00
C LEU A 38 3.57 -12.97 8.80
N GLY A 39 3.98 -12.63 7.57
CA GLY A 39 3.58 -13.38 6.37
C GLY A 39 4.25 -14.75 6.25
N THR A 40 5.32 -14.98 7.00
CA THR A 40 6.04 -16.27 7.07
C THR A 40 5.88 -16.99 8.40
N ALA A 41 5.18 -16.39 9.37
CA ALA A 41 5.00 -16.96 10.69
C ALA A 41 3.99 -18.12 10.62
N GLU A 42 4.45 -19.31 10.98
CA GLU A 42 3.68 -20.58 10.95
C GLU A 42 2.36 -20.51 11.75
N TYR A 43 2.27 -19.62 12.75
CA TYR A 43 1.09 -19.44 13.60
C TYR A 43 0.19 -18.26 13.20
N ALA A 44 0.56 -17.49 12.18
CA ALA A 44 -0.21 -16.33 11.70
C ALA A 44 -0.94 -16.61 10.37
N THR A 45 -0.94 -17.86 9.91
CA THR A 45 -1.72 -18.30 8.74
C THR A 45 -3.22 -18.28 9.04
N ASP A 46 -4.03 -17.92 8.04
CA ASP A 46 -5.49 -17.85 8.11
C ASP A 46 -6.12 -19.12 8.72
N GLU A 47 -5.59 -20.29 8.37
CA GLU A 47 -6.06 -21.60 8.86
C GLU A 47 -6.01 -21.70 10.39
N VAL A 48 -4.93 -21.20 11.01
CA VAL A 48 -4.73 -21.24 12.46
C VAL A 48 -5.62 -20.22 13.17
N LEU A 49 -5.76 -19.02 12.58
CA LEU A 49 -6.60 -17.96 13.13
C LEU A 49 -8.09 -18.34 13.11
N ILE A 50 -8.56 -18.94 12.02
CA ILE A 50 -9.93 -19.45 11.89
C ILE A 50 -10.21 -20.54 12.91
N GLN A 51 -9.26 -21.46 13.15
CA GLN A 51 -9.41 -22.49 14.18
C GLN A 51 -9.54 -21.89 15.60
N GLN A 52 -8.83 -20.80 15.87
CA GLN A 52 -8.88 -20.14 17.17
C GLN A 52 -10.18 -19.36 17.39
N GLU A 53 -10.73 -18.72 16.36
CA GLU A 53 -12.04 -18.06 16.41
C GLU A 53 -13.17 -19.06 16.69
N ILE A 54 -13.14 -20.23 16.04
CA ILE A 54 -14.14 -21.30 16.24
C ILE A 54 -14.08 -21.88 17.66
N HIS A 55 -12.94 -21.80 18.33
CA HIS A 55 -12.73 -22.33 19.68
C HIS A 55 -12.98 -21.33 20.81
N SER A 56 -13.22 -20.03 20.48
CA SER A 56 -13.54 -18.96 21.44
C SER A 56 -15.04 -18.79 21.64
#